data_AF-A0A9P6UMB5-F1
#
_entry.id   AF-A0A9P6UMB5-F1
#
_cell.length_a   1.000
_cell.length_b   1.000
_cell.length_c   1.000
_cell.angle_alpha   90.00
_cell.angle_beta   90.00
_cell.angle_gamma   90.00
#
_symmetry.space_group_name_H-M   'P 1'
#
loop_
_entity.id
_entity.type
_entity.pdbx_description
1 polymer ?
#
loop_
_entity_poly.entity_id
_entity_poly.type
_entity_poly.pdbx_seq_one_letter_code
_entity_poly.pdbx_strand_id
1 'polypeptide(L)'
;HVKDHENTHVTFLTDVITSLGGSPVPACTYNFPLDNVAQFLTVAQALETTGVSAYTGALDDLDGDLLTAAGTIATVEGRHATFLSEVLGQLGFPYAFDTPLNPRQVITIATNFITSCPFDLGVLPYTQLTAALPTDGSTKVSTSFEGEEAYAIENTWCQFLYKDRVVVSPRAQCALPPGAIGYVYVFVTSSISPVNMPNSDILAGPALLFNGSHKNN
;
A
#
# COMPACT_ATOMS: atom_id res chain seq x y z
N HIS A 1 19.81 11.01 -0.64
CA HIS A 1 19.87 9.55 -0.72
C HIS A 1 18.57 8.93 -1.21
N VAL A 2 17.45 8.94 -0.48
CA VAL A 2 16.14 8.41 -0.98
C VAL A 2 15.82 8.90 -2.39
N LYS A 3 15.69 10.22 -2.57
CA LYS A 3 15.52 10.87 -3.89
C LYS A 3 16.50 10.38 -4.96
N ASP A 4 17.78 10.20 -4.60
CA ASP A 4 18.82 9.86 -5.58
C ASP A 4 18.70 8.39 -6.01
N HIS A 5 18.30 7.51 -5.07
CA HIS A 5 17.95 6.12 -5.38
C HIS A 5 16.70 6.04 -6.25
N GLU A 6 15.65 6.80 -5.93
CA GLU A 6 14.42 6.84 -6.74
C GLU A 6 14.67 7.29 -8.17
N ASN A 7 15.48 8.33 -8.37
CA ASN A 7 15.89 8.74 -9.73
C ASN A 7 16.67 7.63 -10.44
N THR A 8 17.54 6.92 -9.70
CA THR A 8 18.31 5.79 -10.25
C THR A 8 17.39 4.64 -10.65
N HIS A 9 16.40 4.29 -9.83
CA HIS A 9 15.39 3.28 -10.13
C HIS A 9 14.61 3.65 -11.40
N VAL A 10 14.13 4.90 -11.50
CA VAL A 10 13.38 5.40 -12.67
C VAL A 10 14.22 5.35 -13.94
N THR A 11 15.49 5.79 -13.90
CA THR A 11 16.39 5.70 -15.05
C THR A 11 16.59 4.23 -15.47
N PHE A 12 16.91 3.36 -14.52
CA PHE A 12 17.09 1.93 -14.79
C PHE A 12 15.86 1.30 -15.44
N LEU A 13 14.66 1.52 -14.88
CA LEU A 13 13.41 0.97 -15.42
C LEU A 13 13.11 1.53 -16.82
N THR A 14 13.35 2.82 -17.05
CA THR A 14 13.16 3.46 -18.36
C THR A 14 14.06 2.81 -19.41
N ASP A 15 15.33 2.59 -19.08
CA ASP A 15 16.31 1.97 -19.97
C ASP A 15 15.96 0.50 -20.25
N VAL A 16 15.61 -0.26 -19.22
CA VAL A 16 15.20 -1.67 -19.35
C VAL A 16 13.96 -1.81 -20.23
N ILE A 17 12.89 -1.06 -19.94
CA ILE A 17 11.65 -1.10 -20.73
C ILE A 17 11.94 -0.78 -22.20
N THR A 18 12.75 0.26 -22.46
CA THR A 18 13.15 0.64 -23.82
C THR A 18 13.95 -0.46 -24.51
N SER A 19 14.90 -1.09 -23.80
CA SER A 19 15.74 -2.17 -24.34
C SER A 19 14.96 -3.43 -24.73
N LEU A 20 13.85 -3.69 -24.03
CA LEU A 20 12.90 -4.77 -24.32
C LEU A 20 11.87 -4.39 -25.40
N GLY A 21 11.96 -3.20 -25.97
CA GLY A 21 11.05 -2.69 -27.01
C GLY A 21 9.72 -2.17 -26.49
N GLY A 22 9.58 -1.99 -25.17
CA GLY A 22 8.41 -1.36 -24.55
C GLY A 22 8.50 0.16 -24.55
N SER A 23 7.37 0.80 -24.20
CA SER A 23 7.30 2.24 -24.01
C SER A 23 7.31 2.57 -22.51
N PRO A 24 8.34 3.28 -21.99
CA PRO A 24 8.36 3.71 -20.61
C PRO A 24 7.14 4.58 -20.26
N VAL A 25 6.61 4.38 -19.06
CA VAL A 25 5.46 5.14 -18.57
C VAL A 25 5.92 6.56 -18.20
N PRO A 26 5.34 7.63 -18.78
CA PRO A 26 5.71 8.99 -18.42
C PRO A 26 5.17 9.37 -17.03
N ALA A 27 5.73 10.42 -16.43
CA ALA A 27 5.26 10.91 -15.14
C ALA A 27 3.82 11.45 -15.21
N CYS A 28 3.04 11.23 -14.15
CA CYS A 28 1.76 11.90 -13.92
C CYS A 28 1.97 13.26 -13.24
N THR A 29 0.86 13.98 -13.03
CA THR A 29 0.82 15.13 -12.11
C THR A 29 0.35 14.65 -10.74
N TYR A 30 1.03 15.13 -9.70
CA TYR A 30 0.80 14.68 -8.32
C TYR A 30 0.44 15.85 -7.41
N ASN A 31 -0.35 15.56 -6.38
CA ASN A 31 -0.64 16.46 -5.28
C ASN A 31 -0.38 15.74 -3.95
N PHE A 32 0.61 16.23 -3.20
CA PHE A 32 0.99 15.66 -1.91
C PHE A 32 0.68 16.67 -0.79
N PRO A 33 0.07 16.25 0.33
CA PRO A 33 -0.12 17.11 1.49
C PRO A 33 1.23 17.28 2.21
N LEU A 34 1.96 18.36 1.93
CA LEU A 34 3.34 18.59 2.41
C LEU A 34 3.48 19.91 3.20
N ASP A 35 2.46 20.27 3.99
CA ASP A 35 2.41 21.54 4.73
C ASP A 35 3.50 21.62 5.83
N ASN A 36 3.96 20.47 6.33
CA ASN A 36 5.00 20.41 7.36
C ASN A 36 5.83 19.11 7.28
N VAL A 37 6.91 19.07 8.05
CA VAL A 37 7.86 17.94 8.08
C VAL A 37 7.18 16.62 8.47
N ALA A 38 6.25 16.64 9.43
CA ALA A 38 5.58 15.42 9.87
C ALA A 38 4.67 14.85 8.76
N GLN A 39 3.95 15.71 8.04
CA GLN A 39 3.19 15.30 6.87
C GLN A 39 4.11 14.80 5.75
N PHE A 40 5.22 15.49 5.47
CA PHE A 40 6.21 15.03 4.48
C PHE A 40 6.72 13.64 4.80
N LEU A 41 7.14 13.39 6.05
CA LEU A 41 7.62 12.08 6.49
C LEU A 41 6.52 11.01 6.40
N THR A 42 5.27 11.36 6.71
CA THR A 42 4.13 10.45 6.61
C THR A 42 3.84 10.05 5.16
N VAL A 43 3.86 11.03 4.23
CA VAL A 43 3.68 10.78 2.80
C VAL A 43 4.85 9.95 2.26
N ALA A 44 6.09 10.34 2.56
CA ALA A 44 7.27 9.58 2.15
C ALA A 44 7.17 8.14 2.64
N GLN A 45 6.86 7.94 3.92
CA GLN A 45 6.72 6.61 4.49
C GLN A 45 5.61 5.79 3.81
N ALA A 46 4.47 6.40 3.49
CA ALA A 46 3.41 5.72 2.75
C ALA A 46 3.87 5.29 1.35
N LEU A 47 4.61 6.16 0.65
CA LEU A 47 5.15 5.86 -0.69
C LEU A 47 6.18 4.73 -0.64
N GLU A 48 7.16 4.79 0.25
CA GLU A 48 8.20 3.74 0.38
C GLU A 48 7.58 2.40 0.79
N THR A 49 6.64 2.39 1.75
CA THR A 49 5.92 1.17 2.13
C THR A 49 5.13 0.59 0.96
N THR A 50 4.45 1.43 0.17
CA THR A 50 3.76 0.99 -1.06
C THR A 50 4.74 0.51 -2.13
N GLY A 51 5.92 1.13 -2.24
CA GLY A 51 7.00 0.72 -3.15
C GLY A 51 7.48 -0.69 -2.84
N VAL A 52 7.79 -0.99 -1.57
CA VAL A 52 8.13 -2.35 -1.12
C VAL A 52 7.06 -3.36 -1.55
N SER A 53 5.79 -3.07 -1.27
CA SER A 53 4.67 -3.94 -1.65
C SER A 53 4.50 -4.12 -3.16
N ALA A 54 4.76 -3.07 -3.94
CA ALA A 54 4.67 -3.12 -5.39
C ALA A 54 5.75 -4.01 -6.00
N TYR A 55 7.01 -3.83 -5.61
CA TYR A 55 8.09 -4.67 -6.12
C TYR A 55 7.95 -6.11 -5.65
N THR A 56 7.68 -6.34 -4.37
CA THR A 56 7.49 -7.71 -3.83
C THR A 56 6.32 -8.43 -4.49
N GLY A 57 5.20 -7.73 -4.75
CA GLY A 57 4.05 -8.30 -5.46
C GLY A 57 4.28 -8.57 -6.94
N ALA A 58 5.19 -7.85 -7.58
CA ALA A 58 5.55 -8.06 -8.98
C ALA A 58 6.58 -9.18 -9.20
N LEU A 59 7.24 -9.69 -8.15
CA LEU A 59 8.30 -10.69 -8.31
C LEU A 59 7.80 -11.97 -8.98
N ASP A 60 6.57 -12.39 -8.71
CA ASP A 60 6.00 -13.62 -9.31
C ASP A 60 5.76 -13.48 -10.82
N ASP A 61 5.73 -12.26 -11.35
CA ASP A 61 5.53 -11.97 -12.78
C ASP A 61 6.86 -11.80 -13.55
N LEU A 62 8.01 -11.91 -12.86
CA LEU A 62 9.34 -11.64 -13.42
C LEU A 62 10.24 -12.87 -13.37
N ASP A 63 11.18 -12.94 -14.30
CA ASP A 63 12.19 -14.00 -14.36
C ASP A 63 13.62 -13.45 -14.62
N GLY A 64 14.60 -14.33 -14.47
CA GLY A 64 16.01 -14.06 -14.78
C GLY A 64 16.57 -12.79 -14.15
N ASP A 65 17.18 -11.95 -14.98
CA ASP A 65 17.82 -10.70 -14.56
C ASP A 65 16.79 -9.65 -14.09
N LEU A 66 15.57 -9.67 -14.62
CA LEU A 66 14.51 -8.76 -14.22
C LEU A 66 14.03 -9.05 -12.80
N LEU A 67 13.85 -10.34 -12.47
CA LEU A 67 13.53 -10.77 -11.11
C LEU A 67 14.61 -10.33 -10.12
N THR A 68 15.88 -10.53 -10.49
CA THR A 68 17.02 -10.11 -9.65
C THR A 68 17.02 -8.60 -9.46
N ALA A 69 16.84 -7.83 -10.53
CA ALA A 69 16.79 -6.37 -10.46
C ALA A 69 15.64 -5.88 -9.56
N ALA A 70 14.42 -6.37 -9.78
CA ALA A 70 13.25 -6.02 -8.96
C ALA A 70 13.46 -6.37 -7.48
N GLY A 71 14.03 -7.55 -7.19
CA GLY A 71 14.38 -7.96 -5.83
C GLY A 71 15.40 -7.02 -5.18
N THR A 72 16.41 -6.57 -5.93
CA THR A 72 17.37 -5.60 -5.38
C THR A 72 16.73 -4.25 -5.10
N ILE A 73 15.83 -3.76 -5.96
CA ILE A 73 15.09 -2.52 -5.70
C ILE A 73 14.20 -2.68 -4.46
N ALA A 74 13.42 -3.76 -4.36
CA ALA A 74 12.58 -4.05 -3.19
C ALA A 74 13.36 -3.97 -1.87
N THR A 75 14.59 -4.51 -1.83
CA THR A 75 15.44 -4.45 -0.63
C THR A 75 15.92 -3.04 -0.28
N VAL A 76 16.05 -2.16 -1.28
CA VAL A 76 16.44 -0.75 -1.10
C VAL A 76 15.24 0.06 -0.61
N GLU A 77 14.07 -0.10 -1.23
CA GLU A 77 12.79 0.48 -0.77
C GLU A 77 12.52 0.10 0.70
N GLY A 78 12.76 -1.16 1.06
CA GLY A 78 12.59 -1.64 2.44
C GLY A 78 13.48 -0.92 3.45
N ARG A 79 14.70 -0.55 3.04
CA ARG A 79 15.61 0.26 3.89
C ARG A 79 15.15 1.70 4.00
N HIS A 80 14.57 2.28 2.94
CA HIS A 80 14.02 3.64 2.99
C HIS A 80 12.80 3.68 3.90
N ALA A 81 11.88 2.72 3.76
CA ALA A 81 10.73 2.54 4.63
C ALA A 81 11.17 2.35 6.10
N THR A 82 12.16 1.50 6.36
CA THR A 82 12.72 1.31 7.72
C THR A 82 13.27 2.61 8.29
N PHE A 83 14.08 3.34 7.51
CA PHE A 83 14.67 4.61 7.93
C PHE A 83 13.62 5.65 8.29
N LEU A 84 12.60 5.82 7.44
CA LEU A 84 11.51 6.77 7.67
C LEU A 84 10.70 6.40 8.92
N SER A 85 10.47 5.10 9.15
CA SER A 85 9.72 4.61 10.30
C SER A 85 10.45 4.94 11.59
N GLU A 86 11.76 4.69 11.65
CA GLU A 86 12.58 5.04 12.83
C GLU A 86 12.63 6.56 13.06
N VAL A 87 12.72 7.37 12.00
CA VAL A 87 12.65 8.84 12.10
C VAL A 87 11.30 9.30 12.67
N LEU A 88 10.21 8.61 12.32
CA LEU A 88 8.87 8.85 12.85
C LEU A 88 8.64 8.27 14.26
N GLY A 89 9.63 7.61 14.87
CA GLY A 89 9.48 6.96 16.17
C GLY A 89 8.61 5.69 16.13
N GLN A 90 8.52 5.08 14.95
CA GLN A 90 7.81 3.83 14.67
C GLN A 90 8.78 2.65 14.69
N LEU A 91 8.24 1.43 14.73
CA LEU A 91 9.06 0.23 14.54
C LEU A 91 9.49 0.14 13.07
N GLY A 92 10.79 0.14 12.79
CA GLY A 92 11.31 0.11 11.42
C GLY A 92 11.11 -1.21 10.68
N PHE A 93 10.98 -2.33 11.41
CA PHE A 93 10.84 -3.67 10.86
C PHE A 93 9.88 -4.50 11.72
N PRO A 94 8.58 -4.16 11.76
CA PRO A 94 7.63 -4.80 12.67
C PRO A 94 7.38 -6.28 12.34
N TYR A 95 7.73 -6.70 11.13
CA TYR A 95 7.41 -8.00 10.56
C TYR A 95 8.64 -8.67 9.95
N ALA A 96 8.62 -10.01 9.92
CA ALA A 96 9.66 -10.81 9.26
C ALA A 96 9.46 -10.94 7.74
N PHE A 97 8.27 -10.59 7.25
CA PHE A 97 7.91 -10.63 5.83
C PHE A 97 7.16 -9.36 5.46
N ASP A 98 7.48 -8.81 4.30
CA ASP A 98 6.73 -7.72 3.69
C ASP A 98 5.40 -8.21 3.11
N THR A 99 4.54 -7.26 2.77
CA THR A 99 3.20 -7.54 2.26
C THR A 99 3.11 -7.25 0.77
N PRO A 100 3.09 -8.28 -0.09
CA PRO A 100 2.96 -8.06 -1.54
C PRO A 100 1.58 -7.51 -1.87
N LEU A 101 1.52 -6.57 -2.82
CA LEU A 101 0.29 -6.05 -3.40
C LEU A 101 0.29 -6.26 -4.91
N ASN A 102 -0.87 -6.60 -5.47
CA ASN A 102 -1.03 -6.65 -6.92
C ASN A 102 -1.11 -5.23 -7.52
N PRO A 103 -0.91 -5.08 -8.84
CA PRO A 103 -0.90 -3.77 -9.50
C PRO A 103 -2.16 -2.93 -9.25
N ARG A 104 -3.34 -3.56 -9.16
CA ARG A 104 -4.59 -2.84 -8.90
C ARG A 104 -4.67 -2.30 -7.47
N GLN A 105 -4.13 -3.03 -6.51
CA GLN A 105 -4.04 -2.58 -5.12
C GLN A 105 -3.04 -1.43 -4.98
N VAL A 106 -1.87 -1.54 -5.63
CA VAL A 106 -0.86 -0.48 -5.66
C VAL A 106 -1.43 0.80 -6.28
N ILE A 107 -2.10 0.70 -7.44
CA ILE A 107 -2.63 1.88 -8.12
C ILE A 107 -3.78 2.53 -7.34
N THR A 108 -4.60 1.76 -6.61
CA THR A 108 -5.57 2.35 -5.68
C THR A 108 -4.89 3.23 -4.63
N ILE A 109 -3.78 2.80 -4.05
CA ILE A 109 -3.07 3.64 -3.07
C ILE A 109 -2.46 4.85 -3.76
N ALA A 110 -1.72 4.65 -4.86
CA ALA A 110 -1.00 5.71 -5.57
C ALA A 110 -1.95 6.80 -6.09
N THR A 111 -3.16 6.45 -6.50
CA THR A 111 -4.16 7.41 -7.02
C THR A 111 -4.68 8.39 -5.98
N ASN A 112 -4.43 8.18 -4.68
CA ASN A 112 -4.65 9.22 -3.67
C ASN A 112 -3.75 10.45 -3.88
N PHE A 113 -2.64 10.29 -4.58
CA PHE A 113 -1.67 11.36 -4.85
C PHE A 113 -1.63 11.80 -6.30
N ILE A 114 -2.29 11.10 -7.21
CA ILE A 114 -2.30 11.40 -8.65
C ILE A 114 -3.49 12.30 -8.97
N THR A 115 -3.24 13.47 -9.55
CA THR A 115 -4.32 14.37 -10.01
C THR A 115 -4.69 14.13 -11.46
N SER A 116 -3.71 13.80 -12.31
CA SER A 116 -3.93 13.54 -13.75
C SER A 116 -2.71 12.85 -14.36
N CYS A 117 -2.92 12.04 -15.41
CA CYS A 117 -1.86 11.40 -16.18
C CYS A 117 -2.01 11.70 -17.67
N PRO A 118 -0.92 11.83 -18.44
CA PRO A 118 -0.99 12.02 -19.90
C PRO A 118 -1.29 10.72 -20.68
N PHE A 119 -1.62 9.64 -19.99
CA PHE A 119 -1.89 8.31 -20.52
C PHE A 119 -2.94 7.61 -19.66
N ASP A 120 -3.50 6.51 -20.19
CA ASP A 120 -4.37 5.62 -19.42
C ASP A 120 -3.51 4.68 -18.57
N LEU A 121 -3.78 4.62 -17.26
CA LEU A 121 -3.08 3.75 -16.31
C LEU A 121 -3.22 2.26 -16.66
N GLY A 122 -4.19 1.88 -17.51
CA GLY A 122 -4.41 0.51 -17.95
C GLY A 122 -4.98 -0.42 -16.87
N VAL A 123 -4.97 0.01 -15.61
CA VAL A 123 -5.58 -0.65 -14.46
C VAL A 123 -6.44 0.37 -13.73
N LEU A 124 -7.74 0.09 -13.63
CA LEU A 124 -8.67 0.94 -12.91
C LEU A 124 -8.51 0.71 -11.40
N PRO A 125 -8.26 1.76 -10.59
CA PRO A 125 -8.23 1.63 -9.14
C PRO A 125 -9.58 1.14 -8.61
N TYR A 126 -9.56 0.55 -7.42
CA TYR A 126 -10.79 0.36 -6.64
C TYR A 126 -11.28 1.71 -6.11
N THR A 127 -12.53 1.75 -5.66
CA THR A 127 -13.06 2.90 -4.92
C THR A 127 -12.16 3.22 -3.73
N GLN A 128 -11.86 4.51 -3.53
CA GLN A 128 -11.02 4.95 -2.43
C GLN A 128 -11.69 4.68 -1.09
N LEU A 129 -10.94 4.08 -0.19
CA LEU A 129 -11.37 3.81 1.16
C LEU A 129 -10.74 4.82 2.11
N THR A 130 -11.55 5.52 2.87
CA THR A 130 -11.07 6.24 4.05
C THR A 130 -11.11 5.28 5.22
N ALA A 131 -9.97 5.05 5.87
CA ALA A 131 -9.89 4.25 7.07
C ALA A 131 -9.02 4.93 8.13
N ALA A 132 -9.40 4.78 9.40
CA ALA A 132 -8.64 5.34 10.51
C ALA A 132 -8.72 4.44 11.73
N LEU A 133 -7.60 4.35 12.45
CA LEU A 133 -7.57 3.83 13.80
C LEU A 133 -8.01 4.93 14.79
N PRO A 134 -8.81 4.58 15.80
CA PRO A 134 -9.25 5.55 16.79
C PRO A 134 -8.11 5.94 17.73
N THR A 135 -8.16 7.16 18.24
CA THR A 135 -7.13 7.71 19.15
C THR A 135 -7.29 7.26 20.59
N ASP A 136 -8.40 6.57 20.90
CA ASP A 136 -8.74 6.09 22.24
C ASP A 136 -8.07 4.73 22.60
N GLY A 137 -7.28 4.18 21.68
CA GLY A 137 -6.59 2.90 21.86
C GLY A 137 -7.47 1.66 21.60
N SER A 138 -8.72 1.84 21.17
CA SER A 138 -9.53 0.73 20.69
C SER A 138 -9.06 0.24 19.31
N THR A 139 -9.44 -0.98 18.94
CA THR A 139 -8.98 -1.62 17.71
C THR A 139 -10.00 -1.56 16.58
N LYS A 140 -11.16 -0.93 16.79
CA LYS A 140 -12.20 -0.83 15.75
C LYS A 140 -11.81 0.24 14.73
N VAL A 141 -11.47 -0.19 13.52
CA VAL A 141 -11.16 0.70 12.40
C VAL A 141 -12.45 1.32 11.87
N SER A 142 -12.51 2.65 11.76
CA SER A 142 -13.58 3.33 11.05
C SER A 142 -13.35 3.21 9.55
N THR A 143 -14.39 2.94 8.76
CA THR A 143 -14.31 2.81 7.29
C THR A 143 -15.44 3.58 6.63
N SER A 144 -15.13 4.34 5.58
CA SER A 144 -16.11 5.02 4.72
C SER A 144 -15.61 5.10 3.28
N PHE A 145 -16.52 5.02 2.31
CA PHE A 145 -16.22 5.09 0.89
C PHE A 145 -17.44 5.56 0.09
N GLU A 146 -17.22 6.06 -1.12
CA GLU A 146 -18.31 6.52 -1.99
C GLU A 146 -19.23 5.36 -2.41
N GLY A 147 -20.54 5.53 -2.26
CA GLY A 147 -21.54 4.50 -2.61
C GLY A 147 -21.73 3.43 -1.53
N GLU A 148 -21.16 3.60 -0.34
CA GLU A 148 -21.27 2.63 0.75
C GLU A 148 -22.70 2.38 1.23
N GLU A 149 -23.61 3.34 1.03
CA GLU A 149 -25.03 3.25 1.37
C GLU A 149 -25.79 2.15 0.61
N ALA A 150 -25.24 1.68 -0.51
CA ALA A 150 -25.79 0.54 -1.25
C ALA A 150 -25.55 -0.80 -0.56
N TYR A 151 -24.70 -0.84 0.47
CA TYR A 151 -24.24 -2.08 1.10
C TYR A 151 -24.54 -2.09 2.61
N ALA A 152 -25.27 -3.12 3.04
CA ALA A 152 -25.57 -3.30 4.45
C ALA A 152 -24.31 -3.69 5.25
N ILE A 153 -24.08 -3.07 6.41
CA ILE A 153 -22.86 -3.26 7.21
C ILE A 153 -22.71 -4.70 7.72
N GLU A 154 -23.82 -5.41 7.90
CA GLU A 154 -23.90 -6.81 8.30
C GLU A 154 -23.49 -7.79 7.19
N ASN A 155 -23.54 -7.35 5.93
CA ASN A 155 -23.20 -8.14 4.73
C ASN A 155 -21.90 -7.66 4.09
N THR A 156 -21.05 -6.97 4.85
CA THR A 156 -19.74 -6.51 4.40
C THR A 156 -18.67 -6.83 5.43
N TRP A 157 -17.43 -6.89 4.98
CA TRP A 157 -16.29 -7.29 5.79
C TRP A 157 -15.15 -6.29 5.66
N CYS A 158 -14.45 -6.06 6.76
CA CYS A 158 -13.12 -5.49 6.73
C CYS A 158 -12.11 -6.61 6.57
N GLN A 159 -11.30 -6.56 5.52
CA GLN A 159 -10.18 -7.49 5.36
C GLN A 159 -8.87 -6.76 5.57
N PHE A 160 -8.01 -7.32 6.42
CA PHE A 160 -6.72 -6.77 6.77
C PHE A 160 -5.62 -7.63 6.18
N LEU A 161 -4.82 -7.04 5.30
CA LEU A 161 -3.65 -7.65 4.70
C LEU A 161 -2.40 -7.04 5.33
N TYR A 162 -1.56 -7.88 5.91
CA TYR A 162 -0.29 -7.51 6.56
C TYR A 162 0.58 -8.76 6.67
N LYS A 163 1.91 -8.61 6.65
CA LYS A 163 2.83 -9.75 6.45
C LYS A 163 2.42 -10.53 5.19
N ASP A 164 2.29 -11.85 5.34
CA ASP A 164 1.88 -12.86 4.39
C ASP A 164 0.42 -13.34 4.59
N ARG A 165 -0.41 -12.59 5.34
CA ARG A 165 -1.76 -13.07 5.74
C ARG A 165 -2.87 -12.05 5.50
N VAL A 166 -4.06 -12.61 5.28
CA VAL A 166 -5.33 -11.88 5.27
C VAL A 166 -6.13 -12.29 6.50
N VAL A 167 -6.65 -11.32 7.24
CA VAL A 167 -7.60 -11.54 8.33
C VAL A 167 -8.92 -10.86 8.00
N VAL A 168 -10.01 -11.60 8.09
CA VAL A 168 -11.37 -11.13 7.79
C VAL A 168 -12.09 -10.81 9.11
N SER A 169 -12.68 -9.63 9.20
CA SER A 169 -13.55 -9.19 10.29
C SER A 169 -14.89 -8.73 9.73
N PRO A 170 -16.04 -9.06 10.36
CA PRO A 170 -17.31 -8.39 10.03
C PRO A 170 -17.16 -6.87 10.09
N ARG A 171 -17.68 -6.12 9.11
CA ARG A 171 -17.50 -4.66 9.04
C ARG A 171 -18.12 -3.92 10.23
N ALA A 172 -19.20 -4.45 10.80
CA ALA A 172 -19.80 -3.92 12.03
C ALA A 172 -18.81 -3.84 13.21
N GLN A 173 -17.84 -4.76 13.25
CA GLN A 173 -16.78 -4.79 14.25
C GLN A 173 -15.47 -4.16 13.73
N CYS A 174 -15.15 -4.40 12.46
CA CYS A 174 -13.93 -3.95 11.76
C CYS A 174 -12.68 -3.97 12.68
N ALA A 175 -12.51 -5.07 13.41
CA ALA A 175 -11.52 -5.13 14.47
C ALA A 175 -10.14 -5.36 13.86
N LEU A 176 -9.21 -4.45 14.11
CA LEU A 176 -7.82 -4.61 13.75
C LEU A 176 -7.29 -5.91 14.38
N PRO A 177 -6.67 -6.80 13.59
CA PRO A 177 -6.23 -8.09 14.10
C PRO A 177 -5.19 -7.96 15.22
N PRO A 178 -5.27 -8.79 16.29
CA PRO A 178 -4.22 -8.85 17.30
C PRO A 178 -2.86 -9.14 16.67
N GLY A 179 -1.84 -8.35 17.01
CA GLY A 179 -0.48 -8.51 16.48
C GLY A 179 -0.25 -7.92 15.07
N ALA A 180 -1.23 -7.22 14.49
CA ALA A 180 -1.02 -6.35 13.35
C ALA A 180 -0.37 -5.04 13.84
N ILE A 181 0.96 -4.94 13.74
CA ILE A 181 1.79 -3.84 14.25
C ILE A 181 2.57 -3.25 13.07
N GLY A 182 2.63 -1.94 12.94
CA GLY A 182 3.17 -1.25 11.77
C GLY A 182 2.11 -1.06 10.70
N TYR A 183 2.53 -1.12 9.45
CA TYR A 183 1.65 -0.89 8.31
C TYR A 183 0.71 -2.08 8.04
N VAL A 184 -0.56 -1.78 7.80
CA VAL A 184 -1.63 -2.75 7.53
C VAL A 184 -2.52 -2.19 6.43
N TYR A 185 -2.82 -2.99 5.41
CA TYR A 185 -3.77 -2.63 4.37
C TYR A 185 -5.16 -3.09 4.77
N VAL A 186 -6.14 -2.18 4.74
CA VAL A 186 -7.53 -2.52 5.00
C VAL A 186 -8.37 -2.36 3.74
N PHE A 187 -9.28 -3.31 3.55
CA PHE A 187 -10.23 -3.37 2.45
C PHE A 187 -11.63 -3.47 3.01
N VAL A 188 -12.62 -2.97 2.27
CA VAL A 188 -14.03 -3.33 2.49
C VAL A 188 -14.49 -4.22 1.33
N THR A 189 -15.06 -5.37 1.67
CA THR A 189 -15.51 -6.39 0.70
C THR A 189 -16.96 -6.79 0.94
N SER A 190 -17.63 -7.29 -0.10
CA SER A 190 -18.93 -8.01 -0.01
C SER A 190 -18.78 -9.52 -0.02
N SER A 191 -17.56 -10.01 0.17
CA SER A 191 -17.22 -11.43 0.25
C SER A 191 -16.28 -11.69 1.43
N ILE A 192 -16.37 -12.90 2.01
CA ILE A 192 -15.40 -13.39 3.00
C ILE A 192 -14.15 -13.99 2.35
N SER A 193 -14.16 -14.19 1.02
CA SER A 193 -12.99 -14.70 0.30
C SER A 193 -11.82 -13.73 0.46
N PRO A 194 -10.63 -14.21 0.84
CA PRO A 194 -9.45 -13.35 1.04
C PRO A 194 -9.16 -12.44 -0.16
N VAL A 195 -8.78 -11.19 0.09
CA VAL A 195 -8.48 -10.16 -0.94
C VAL A 195 -7.33 -10.50 -1.91
N ASN A 196 -6.51 -11.50 -1.59
CA ASN A 196 -5.46 -12.02 -2.45
C ASN A 196 -5.91 -13.26 -3.26
N MET A 197 -7.18 -13.64 -3.18
CA MET A 197 -7.75 -14.77 -3.91
C MET A 197 -8.75 -14.27 -4.97
N PRO A 198 -9.00 -15.06 -6.04
CA PRO A 198 -10.09 -14.79 -6.97
C PRO A 198 -11.45 -14.69 -6.23
N ASN A 199 -12.35 -13.81 -6.71
CA ASN A 199 -13.70 -13.59 -6.16
C ASN A 199 -13.77 -12.97 -4.74
N SER A 200 -12.82 -12.09 -4.41
CA SER A 200 -12.81 -11.36 -3.14
C SER A 200 -13.79 -10.19 -3.06
N ASP A 201 -14.50 -9.87 -4.15
CA ASP A 201 -15.49 -8.79 -4.29
C ASP A 201 -15.17 -7.54 -3.46
N ILE A 202 -14.07 -6.87 -3.83
CA ILE A 202 -13.59 -5.65 -3.19
C ILE A 202 -14.51 -4.49 -3.57
N LEU A 203 -15.11 -3.87 -2.57
CA LEU A 203 -15.94 -2.68 -2.71
C LEU A 203 -15.08 -1.41 -2.67
N ALA A 204 -14.11 -1.36 -1.77
CA ALA A 204 -13.18 -0.24 -1.63
C ALA A 204 -11.84 -0.65 -1.01
N GLY A 205 -10.79 0.09 -1.34
CA GLY A 205 -9.43 -0.06 -0.79
C GLY A 205 -8.42 -0.74 -1.73
N PRO A 206 -7.18 -0.97 -1.27
CA PRO A 206 -6.76 -0.83 0.12
C PRO A 206 -6.59 0.62 0.58
N ALA A 207 -6.90 0.86 1.85
CA ALA A 207 -6.38 2.01 2.60
C ALA A 207 -5.19 1.56 3.45
N LEU A 208 -4.17 2.42 3.55
CA LEU A 208 -2.99 2.14 4.36
C LEU A 208 -3.21 2.66 5.79
N LEU A 209 -3.12 1.77 6.78
CA LEU A 209 -3.16 2.08 8.20
C LEU A 209 -1.80 1.85 8.82
N PHE A 210 -1.51 2.58 9.90
CA PHE A 210 -0.33 2.37 10.72
C PHE A 210 -0.73 2.16 12.18
N ASN A 211 -0.30 1.06 12.79
CA ASN A 211 -0.59 0.71 14.20
C ASN A 211 0.67 0.51 15.04
N GLY A 212 0.84 1.29 16.12
CA GLY A 212 1.92 1.10 17.09
C GLY A 212 2.96 2.22 17.08
N SER A 213 3.76 2.34 18.12
CA SER A 213 4.90 3.27 18.19
C SER A 213 5.90 2.74 19.22
N HIS A 214 7.14 3.26 19.21
CA HIS A 214 8.15 2.93 20.24
C HIS A 214 7.66 3.21 21.68
N LYS A 215 6.59 3.99 21.87
CA LYS A 215 6.06 4.33 23.20
C LYS A 215 5.14 3.26 23.82
N ASN A 216 4.76 2.23 23.07
CA ASN A 216 3.78 1.22 23.49
C ASN A 216 4.35 -0.21 23.64
N ASN A 217 5.67 -0.39 23.57
CA ASN A 217 6.36 -1.66 23.81
C ASN A 217 7.38 -1.53 24.95
#